data_AF-A0A2S6NH72-F1
#
_entry.id   AF-A0A2S6NH72-F1
#
_cell.length_a   1.000
_cell.length_b   1.000
_cell.length_c   1.000
_cell.angle_alpha   90.00
_cell.angle_beta   90.00
_cell.angle_gamma   90.00
#
_symmetry.space_group_name_H-M   'P 1'
#
loop_
_entity.id
_entity.type
_entity.pdbx_description
1 polymer ?
#
loop_
_entity_poly.entity_id
_entity_poly.type
_entity_poly.pdbx_seq_one_letter_code
_entity_poly.pdbx_strand_id
1 'polypeptide(L)'
;MTSLREGVVEYLELRRSLGFRLKKDELYLGNFADFMERRHATHITAKLAVQWARQPVSTDPNYLAGRLRAVRSFARYRILGDPRTEIPATDLLARRRITFQPHIFSAEEMKRILAGSLRQWGGATRFYCLGRYTIYGLISVTGMRVGEVLRLDLDDVDLEQGVITIRNSKFGKSRLVPVHETTRVALQRYREERDAFLAGKAVKAFFISTHGRRVGHTALDRAFRRLTRRLGLRDVAASSGPRLHDLRHTMAVEVLRRCYSTGTDPERRLPALSTYLGHTQLTHTYWYLHQNPELMAEAVARLQHRWEALS
;
A
#
# COMPACT_ATOMS: atom_id res chain seq x y z
N MET A 1 35.76 -19.05 -10.79
CA MET A 1 34.32 -18.80 -11.04
C MET A 1 33.67 -18.53 -9.70
N THR A 2 33.06 -17.37 -9.52
CA THR A 2 32.30 -17.02 -8.30
C THR A 2 31.22 -18.07 -8.06
N SER A 3 31.05 -18.55 -6.83
CA SER A 3 29.99 -19.50 -6.48
C SER A 3 28.59 -18.88 -6.66
N LEU A 4 27.55 -19.70 -6.70
CA LEU A 4 26.17 -19.19 -6.78
C LEU A 4 25.80 -18.34 -5.56
N ARG A 5 26.28 -18.71 -4.37
CA ARG A 5 26.03 -17.97 -3.13
C ARG A 5 26.71 -16.62 -3.12
N GLU A 6 27.99 -16.57 -3.48
CA GLU A 6 28.72 -15.31 -3.63
C GLU A 6 28.06 -14.41 -4.68
N GLY A 7 27.66 -14.98 -5.83
CA GLY A 7 26.94 -14.22 -6.86
C GLY A 7 25.60 -13.64 -6.36
N VAL A 8 24.87 -14.34 -5.49
CA VAL A 8 23.65 -13.81 -4.85
C VAL A 8 23.99 -12.61 -3.97
N VAL A 9 25.07 -12.68 -3.18
CA VAL A 9 25.52 -11.56 -2.34
C VAL A 9 25.87 -10.34 -3.20
N GLU A 10 26.72 -10.51 -4.21
CA GLU A 10 27.12 -9.45 -5.14
C GLU A 10 25.91 -8.82 -5.84
N TYR A 11 24.97 -9.64 -6.32
CA TYR A 11 23.72 -9.17 -6.92
C TYR A 11 22.89 -8.33 -5.95
N LEU A 12 22.73 -8.79 -4.70
CA LEU A 12 21.95 -8.08 -3.69
C LEU A 12 22.62 -6.76 -3.32
N GLU A 13 23.94 -6.72 -3.21
CA GLU A 13 24.73 -5.51 -2.95
C GLU A 13 24.59 -4.49 -4.08
N LEU A 14 24.81 -4.91 -5.33
CA LEU A 14 24.62 -4.06 -6.51
C LEU A 14 23.19 -3.48 -6.57
N ARG A 15 22.18 -4.32 -6.32
CA ARG A 15 20.80 -3.84 -6.35
C ARG A 15 20.48 -2.92 -5.17
N ARG A 16 21.12 -3.11 -4.01
CA ARG A 16 20.97 -2.21 -2.86
C ARG A 16 21.64 -0.87 -3.11
N SER A 17 22.80 -0.82 -3.77
CA SER A 17 23.46 0.44 -4.15
C SER A 17 22.61 1.26 -5.13
N LEU A 18 21.80 0.58 -5.95
CA LEU A 18 20.77 1.20 -6.81
C LEU A 18 19.46 1.56 -6.07
N GLY A 19 19.44 1.48 -4.74
CA GLY A 19 18.31 1.91 -3.89
C GLY A 19 17.19 0.88 -3.67
N PHE A 20 17.37 -0.38 -4.09
CA PHE A 20 16.37 -1.43 -3.86
C PHE A 20 16.51 -2.06 -2.46
N ARG A 21 15.39 -2.22 -1.73
CA ARG A 21 15.41 -2.84 -0.38
C ARG A 21 15.48 -4.38 -0.37
N LEU A 22 14.98 -5.04 -1.42
CA LEU A 22 15.07 -6.48 -1.71
C LEU A 22 14.78 -7.52 -0.61
N LYS A 23 14.20 -7.16 0.55
CA LYS A 23 13.99 -8.11 1.68
C LYS A 23 13.41 -9.48 1.32
N LYS A 24 12.40 -9.53 0.42
CA LYS A 24 11.82 -10.81 -0.02
C LYS A 24 12.70 -11.54 -1.03
N ASP A 25 13.33 -10.79 -1.93
CA ASP A 25 14.19 -11.34 -2.97
C ASP A 25 15.45 -11.95 -2.34
N GLU A 26 16.00 -11.33 -1.28
CA GLU A 26 17.10 -11.89 -0.47
C GLU A 26 16.73 -13.23 0.15
N LEU A 27 15.58 -13.33 0.82
CA LEU A 27 15.10 -14.58 1.38
C LEU A 27 14.91 -15.64 0.29
N TYR A 28 14.34 -15.26 -0.85
CA TYR A 28 14.13 -16.18 -1.97
C TYR A 28 15.44 -16.65 -2.59
N LEU A 29 16.38 -15.74 -2.84
CA LEU A 29 17.65 -16.07 -3.49
C LEU A 29 18.58 -16.86 -2.57
N GLY A 30 18.59 -16.57 -1.26
CA GLY A 30 19.31 -17.39 -0.28
C GLY A 30 18.81 -18.84 -0.29
N ASN A 31 17.48 -19.03 -0.16
CA ASN A 31 16.87 -20.35 -0.23
C ASN A 31 17.08 -21.07 -1.58
N PHE A 32 17.24 -20.31 -2.67
CA PHE A 32 17.55 -20.86 -3.98
C PHE A 32 19.01 -21.30 -4.08
N ALA A 33 19.95 -20.52 -3.54
CA ALA A 33 21.36 -20.91 -3.46
C ALA A 33 21.53 -22.20 -2.65
N ASP A 34 20.91 -22.31 -1.46
CA ASP A 34 20.92 -23.53 -0.64
C ASP A 34 20.41 -24.75 -1.42
N PHE A 35 19.39 -24.55 -2.24
CA PHE A 35 18.80 -25.59 -3.08
C PHE A 35 19.75 -26.06 -4.19
N MET A 36 20.45 -25.12 -4.84
CA MET A 36 21.39 -25.43 -5.91
C MET A 36 22.62 -26.18 -5.37
N GLU A 37 23.14 -25.74 -4.22
CA GLU A 37 24.25 -26.40 -3.52
C GLU A 37 23.91 -27.85 -3.13
N ARG A 38 22.72 -28.08 -2.54
CA ARG A 38 22.24 -29.44 -2.22
C ARG A 38 22.11 -30.36 -3.43
N ARG A 39 22.00 -29.80 -4.64
CA ARG A 39 21.93 -30.56 -5.90
C ARG A 39 23.24 -30.61 -6.66
N HIS A 40 24.31 -30.04 -6.09
CA HIS A 40 25.60 -29.88 -6.76
C HIS A 40 25.47 -29.20 -8.14
N ALA A 41 24.47 -28.34 -8.30
CA ALA A 41 24.21 -27.64 -9.54
C ALA A 41 25.01 -26.33 -9.60
N THR A 42 25.83 -26.18 -10.63
CA THR A 42 26.80 -25.08 -10.76
C THR A 42 26.27 -23.88 -11.54
N HIS A 43 25.20 -24.06 -12.32
CA HIS A 43 24.59 -23.03 -13.17
C HIS A 43 23.07 -23.11 -13.09
N ILE A 44 22.40 -21.98 -13.33
CA ILE A 44 20.94 -21.88 -13.24
C ILE A 44 20.32 -22.45 -14.52
N THR A 45 19.40 -23.40 -14.39
CA THR A 45 18.53 -23.86 -15.49
C THR A 45 17.07 -23.54 -15.20
N ALA A 46 16.25 -23.40 -16.24
CA ALA A 46 14.82 -23.18 -16.11
C ALA A 46 14.15 -24.32 -15.32
N LYS A 47 14.56 -25.56 -15.57
CA LYS A 47 14.08 -26.76 -14.88
C LYS A 47 14.32 -26.69 -13.36
N LEU A 48 15.55 -26.37 -12.95
CA LEU A 48 15.92 -26.27 -11.53
C LEU A 48 15.21 -25.09 -10.85
N ALA A 49 15.11 -23.95 -11.53
CA ALA A 49 14.41 -22.77 -11.03
C ALA A 49 12.92 -23.05 -10.78
N VAL A 50 12.23 -23.72 -11.72
CA VAL A 50 10.82 -24.10 -11.56
C VAL A 50 10.65 -25.13 -10.46
N GLN A 51 11.52 -26.14 -10.39
CA GLN A 51 11.45 -27.16 -9.36
C GLN A 51 11.59 -26.55 -7.96
N TRP A 52 12.54 -25.65 -7.75
CA TRP A 52 12.69 -24.91 -6.49
C TRP A 52 11.49 -24.01 -6.19
N ALA A 53 10.98 -23.30 -7.20
CA ALA A 53 9.86 -22.40 -7.01
C ALA A 53 8.61 -23.14 -6.51
N ARG A 54 8.40 -24.40 -6.96
CA ARG A 54 7.29 -25.29 -6.59
C ARG A 54 7.50 -26.13 -5.31
N GLN A 55 8.68 -26.10 -4.68
CA GLN A 55 8.93 -26.89 -3.47
C GLN A 55 7.99 -26.61 -2.29
N PRO A 56 7.58 -25.35 -2.00
CA PRO A 56 6.69 -25.09 -0.88
C PRO A 56 5.29 -25.67 -1.11
N VAL A 57 4.65 -26.15 -0.04
CA VAL A 57 3.25 -26.66 -0.04
C VAL A 57 2.21 -25.57 -0.35
N SER A 58 2.62 -24.31 -0.44
CA SER A 58 1.70 -23.19 -0.72
C SER A 58 1.03 -23.33 -2.08
N THR A 59 -0.30 -23.25 -2.08
CA THR A 59 -1.13 -23.29 -3.30
C THR A 59 -1.33 -21.93 -3.96
N ASP A 60 -0.75 -20.83 -3.43
CA ASP A 60 -0.89 -19.50 -4.02
C ASP A 60 -0.01 -19.36 -5.29
N PRO A 61 -0.59 -19.28 -6.50
CA PRO A 61 0.18 -19.15 -7.73
C PRO A 61 1.03 -17.88 -7.77
N ASN A 62 0.61 -16.80 -7.10
CA ASN A 62 1.37 -15.56 -7.03
C ASN A 62 2.64 -15.70 -6.17
N TYR A 63 2.59 -16.50 -5.11
CA TYR A 63 3.75 -16.79 -4.29
C TYR A 63 4.82 -17.56 -5.08
N LEU A 64 4.41 -18.62 -5.78
CA LEU A 64 5.31 -19.43 -6.63
C LEU A 64 5.89 -18.60 -7.79
N ALA A 65 5.06 -17.80 -8.47
CA ALA A 65 5.52 -16.90 -9.52
C ALA A 65 6.47 -15.80 -8.99
N GLY A 66 6.25 -15.31 -7.76
CA GLY A 66 7.12 -14.35 -7.09
C GLY A 66 8.51 -14.91 -6.78
N ARG A 67 8.59 -16.18 -6.36
CA ARG A 67 9.85 -16.91 -6.18
C ARG A 67 10.62 -17.00 -7.49
N LEU A 68 9.97 -17.45 -8.56
CA LEU A 68 10.61 -17.57 -9.89
C LEU A 68 11.03 -16.21 -10.45
N ARG A 69 10.29 -15.13 -10.16
CA ARG A 69 10.66 -13.76 -10.53
C ARG A 69 11.98 -13.32 -9.90
N ALA A 70 12.23 -13.66 -8.64
CA ALA A 70 13.49 -13.34 -7.97
C ALA A 70 14.66 -14.06 -8.66
N VAL A 71 14.52 -15.37 -8.90
CA VAL A 71 15.53 -16.17 -9.62
C VAL A 71 15.79 -15.63 -11.02
N ARG A 72 14.74 -15.27 -11.77
CA ARG A 72 14.88 -14.66 -13.10
C ARG A 72 15.67 -13.35 -13.09
N SER A 73 15.46 -12.52 -12.06
CA SER A 73 16.17 -11.25 -11.93
C SER A 73 17.65 -11.48 -11.63
N PHE A 74 17.96 -12.49 -10.80
CA PHE A 74 19.33 -12.90 -10.52
C PHE A 74 20.00 -13.57 -11.74
N ALA A 75 19.30 -14.44 -12.46
CA ALA A 75 19.82 -15.10 -13.67
C ALA A 75 20.24 -14.09 -14.75
N ARG A 76 19.49 -12.99 -14.91
CA ARG A 76 19.85 -11.89 -15.82
C ARG A 76 21.15 -11.17 -15.45
N TYR A 77 21.44 -11.07 -14.16
CA TYR A 77 22.73 -10.56 -13.69
C TYR A 77 23.84 -11.59 -13.94
N ARG A 78 23.55 -12.86 -13.64
CA ARG A 78 24.53 -13.95 -13.67
C ARG A 78 24.96 -14.36 -15.07
N ILE A 79 24.10 -14.21 -16.08
CA ILE A 79 24.40 -14.59 -17.48
C ILE A 79 25.64 -13.88 -18.03
N LEU A 80 25.95 -12.68 -17.52
CA LEU A 80 27.15 -11.92 -17.91
C LEU A 80 28.45 -12.60 -17.45
N GLY A 81 28.42 -13.35 -16.34
CA GLY A 81 29.57 -14.04 -15.77
C GLY A 81 29.57 -15.56 -15.96
N ASP A 82 28.44 -16.16 -16.31
CA ASP A 82 28.32 -17.58 -16.66
C ASP A 82 27.31 -17.77 -17.80
N PRO A 83 27.78 -17.93 -19.06
CA PRO A 83 26.93 -18.10 -20.25
C PRO A 83 26.00 -19.33 -20.21
N ARG A 84 26.26 -20.31 -19.34
CA ARG A 84 25.40 -21.50 -19.17
C ARG A 84 24.14 -21.21 -18.36
N THR A 85 24.03 -20.00 -17.80
CA THR A 85 22.88 -19.56 -17.02
C THR A 85 21.68 -19.34 -17.94
N GLU A 86 20.63 -20.12 -17.74
CA GLU A 86 19.34 -19.90 -18.39
C GLU A 86 18.50 -18.90 -17.61
N ILE A 87 17.81 -18.02 -18.33
CA ILE A 87 16.82 -17.11 -17.75
C ILE A 87 15.43 -17.77 -17.89
N PRO A 88 14.79 -18.20 -16.78
CA PRO A 88 13.50 -18.88 -16.87
C PRO A 88 12.44 -17.96 -17.51
N ALA A 89 11.68 -18.48 -18.48
CA ALA A 89 10.62 -17.71 -19.16
C ALA A 89 9.53 -17.22 -18.18
N THR A 90 8.79 -16.19 -18.60
CA THR A 90 7.82 -15.49 -17.74
C THR A 90 6.53 -16.27 -17.47
N ASP A 91 6.19 -17.20 -18.35
CA ASP A 91 4.97 -17.99 -18.44
C ASP A 91 5.07 -19.39 -17.80
N LEU A 92 6.27 -19.81 -17.36
CA LEU A 92 6.50 -21.13 -16.75
C LEU A 92 5.67 -21.41 -15.48
N LEU A 93 5.21 -20.36 -14.79
CA LEU A 93 4.29 -20.48 -13.66
C LEU A 93 3.13 -19.51 -13.83
N ALA A 94 1.92 -20.05 -13.75
CA ALA A 94 0.69 -19.28 -13.83
C ALA A 94 0.66 -18.19 -12.74
N ARG A 95 0.30 -16.98 -13.15
CA ARG A 95 0.01 -15.88 -12.23
C ARG A 95 -1.48 -15.62 -12.23
N ARG A 96 -2.14 -15.88 -11.10
CA ARG A 96 -3.55 -15.52 -10.97
C ARG A 96 -3.67 -13.99 -10.93
N ARG A 97 -4.29 -13.41 -11.97
CA ARG A 97 -4.69 -12.00 -11.95
C ARG A 97 -5.78 -11.85 -10.88
N ILE A 98 -5.42 -11.25 -9.75
CA ILE A 98 -6.40 -10.96 -8.70
C ILE A 98 -7.21 -9.75 -9.18
N THR A 99 -8.41 -10.00 -9.70
CA THR A 99 -9.41 -8.98 -10.02
C THR A 99 -10.13 -8.61 -8.73
N PHE A 100 -9.46 -7.84 -7.87
CA PHE A 100 -10.08 -7.33 -6.65
C PHE A 100 -10.78 -5.99 -6.95
N GLN A 101 -12.03 -5.87 -6.52
CA GLN A 101 -12.76 -4.61 -6.50
C GLN A 101 -12.72 -4.02 -5.08
N PRO A 102 -12.17 -2.80 -4.89
CA PRO A 102 -12.18 -2.10 -3.63
C PRO A 102 -13.59 -1.70 -3.24
N HIS A 103 -13.83 -1.75 -1.93
CA HIS A 103 -15.05 -1.21 -1.36
C HIS A 103 -14.97 0.31 -1.35
N ILE A 104 -15.79 0.97 -2.16
CA ILE A 104 -15.90 2.43 -2.13
C ILE A 104 -16.92 2.80 -1.05
N PHE A 105 -16.43 3.24 0.10
CA PHE A 105 -17.29 3.62 1.21
C PHE A 105 -18.20 4.79 0.88
N SER A 106 -19.49 4.68 1.20
CA SER A 106 -20.43 5.80 1.17
C SER A 106 -20.16 6.80 2.30
N ALA A 107 -20.71 8.01 2.20
CA ALA A 107 -20.62 9.00 3.28
C ALA A 107 -21.19 8.47 4.60
N GLU A 108 -22.26 7.67 4.55
CA GLU A 108 -22.88 7.09 5.73
C GLU A 108 -22.05 5.95 6.32
N GLU A 109 -21.46 5.10 5.48
CA GLU A 109 -20.49 4.10 5.95
C GLU A 109 -19.28 4.77 6.62
N MET A 110 -18.76 5.85 6.04
CA MET A 110 -17.65 6.60 6.61
C MET A 110 -18.00 7.21 7.97
N LYS A 111 -19.18 7.82 8.11
CA LYS A 111 -19.69 8.30 9.41
C LYS A 111 -19.74 7.17 10.44
N ARG A 112 -20.31 6.02 10.07
CA ARG A 112 -20.39 4.83 10.95
C ARG A 112 -19.02 4.30 11.35
N ILE A 113 -18.06 4.26 10.41
CA ILE A 113 -16.67 3.84 10.67
C ILE A 113 -15.99 4.79 11.68
N LEU A 114 -16.10 6.10 11.47
CA LEU A 114 -15.49 7.09 12.35
C LEU A 114 -16.15 7.07 13.73
N ALA A 115 -17.49 7.10 13.81
CA ALA A 115 -18.20 7.00 15.07
C ALA A 115 -17.91 5.69 15.83
N GLY A 116 -17.88 4.56 15.12
CA GLY A 116 -17.53 3.26 15.69
C GLY A 116 -16.07 3.16 16.15
N SER A 117 -15.16 3.96 15.57
CA SER A 117 -13.76 4.00 15.99
C SER A 117 -13.56 4.64 17.36
N LEU A 118 -14.43 5.58 17.73
CA LEU A 118 -14.43 6.22 19.05
C LEU A 118 -15.00 5.33 20.16
N ARG A 119 -15.76 4.28 19.82
CA ARG A 119 -16.37 3.37 20.81
C ARG A 119 -15.32 2.48 21.48
N GLN A 120 -15.39 2.39 22.82
CA GLN A 120 -14.52 1.59 23.68
C GLN A 120 -14.97 0.12 23.76
N TRP A 121 -14.83 -0.60 22.66
CA TRP A 121 -15.23 -2.00 22.64
C TRP A 121 -14.17 -2.93 23.24
N GLY A 122 -14.61 -3.88 24.07
CA GLY A 122 -13.75 -4.92 24.64
C GLY A 122 -12.59 -4.37 25.48
N GLY A 123 -12.87 -3.35 26.31
CA GLY A 123 -11.88 -2.74 27.20
C GLY A 123 -10.89 -1.79 26.52
N ALA A 124 -11.12 -1.41 25.26
CA ALA A 124 -10.29 -0.43 24.56
C ALA A 124 -10.25 0.91 25.29
N THR A 125 -9.06 1.47 25.51
CA THR A 125 -8.90 2.79 26.15
C THR A 125 -9.38 3.91 25.23
N ARG A 126 -9.80 5.05 25.82
CA ARG A 126 -10.19 6.25 25.06
C ARG A 126 -9.07 6.70 24.12
N PHE A 127 -7.82 6.73 24.60
CA PHE A 127 -6.65 7.10 23.79
C PHE A 127 -6.49 6.20 22.55
N TYR A 128 -6.63 4.89 22.71
CA TYR A 128 -6.58 3.95 21.58
C TYR A 128 -7.71 4.17 20.57
N CYS A 129 -8.91 4.47 21.04
CA CYS A 129 -10.05 4.80 20.18
C CYS A 129 -9.84 6.10 19.40
N LEU A 130 -9.35 7.14 20.07
CA LEU A 130 -9.00 8.41 19.44
C LEU A 130 -7.92 8.22 18.36
N GLY A 131 -6.86 7.46 18.67
CA GLY A 131 -5.81 7.15 17.68
C GLY A 131 -6.35 6.47 16.42
N ARG A 132 -7.26 5.49 16.57
CA ARG A 132 -7.91 4.84 15.41
C ARG A 132 -8.77 5.82 14.62
N TYR A 133 -9.59 6.61 15.31
CA TYR A 133 -10.44 7.63 14.70
C TYR A 133 -9.61 8.60 13.85
N THR A 134 -8.55 9.16 14.43
CA THR A 134 -7.70 10.14 13.76
C THR A 134 -6.94 9.52 12.59
N ILE A 135 -6.41 8.29 12.73
CA ILE A 135 -5.73 7.60 11.62
C ILE A 135 -6.69 7.30 10.47
N TYR A 136 -7.87 6.75 10.74
CA TYR A 136 -8.82 6.39 9.68
C TYR A 136 -9.38 7.63 9.00
N GLY A 137 -9.72 8.66 9.78
CA GLY A 137 -10.17 9.96 9.27
C GLY A 137 -9.12 10.60 8.37
N LEU A 138 -7.86 10.63 8.83
CA LEU A 138 -6.76 11.19 8.05
C LEU A 138 -6.59 10.46 6.70
N ILE A 139 -6.61 9.12 6.70
CA ILE A 139 -6.52 8.35 5.45
C ILE A 139 -7.73 8.67 4.53
N SER A 140 -8.94 8.77 5.08
CA SER A 140 -10.14 9.01 4.26
C SER A 140 -10.19 10.40 3.63
N VAL A 141 -9.55 11.40 4.22
CA VAL A 141 -9.58 12.79 3.68
C VAL A 141 -8.34 13.14 2.88
N THR A 142 -7.19 12.52 3.16
CA THR A 142 -5.92 12.77 2.44
C THR A 142 -5.56 11.69 1.44
N GLY A 143 -6.23 10.55 1.49
CA GLY A 143 -5.86 9.36 0.72
C GLY A 143 -4.42 8.92 0.95
N MET A 144 -3.74 9.29 2.03
CA MET A 144 -2.38 8.83 2.31
C MET A 144 -2.33 7.31 2.41
N ARG A 145 -1.19 6.69 2.04
CA ARG A 145 -1.03 5.26 2.32
C ARG A 145 -0.95 5.06 3.83
N VAL A 146 -1.57 4.01 4.35
CA VAL A 146 -1.49 3.66 5.78
C VAL A 146 -0.05 3.61 6.29
N GLY A 147 0.89 3.09 5.50
CA GLY A 147 2.30 3.08 5.86
C GLY A 147 2.95 4.47 5.90
N GLU A 148 2.48 5.44 5.13
CA GLU A 148 2.93 6.84 5.20
C GLU A 148 2.42 7.47 6.49
N VAL A 149 1.12 7.35 6.78
CA VAL A 149 0.49 7.85 8.02
C VAL A 149 1.18 7.29 9.27
N LEU A 150 1.37 5.97 9.31
CA LEU A 150 2.00 5.31 10.46
C LEU A 150 3.47 5.67 10.65
N ARG A 151 4.15 6.20 9.63
CA ARG A 151 5.56 6.61 9.71
C ARG A 151 5.77 8.07 10.06
N LEU A 152 4.72 8.89 10.10
CA LEU A 152 4.84 10.30 10.49
C LEU A 152 5.53 10.44 11.85
N ASP A 153 6.49 11.34 11.91
CA ASP A 153 7.05 11.90 13.13
C ASP A 153 6.40 13.24 13.47
N LEU A 154 6.63 13.76 14.67
CA LEU A 154 6.12 15.07 15.10
C LEU A 154 6.52 16.17 14.10
N ASP A 155 7.78 16.17 13.67
CA ASP A 155 8.33 17.16 12.72
C ASP A 155 7.79 17.02 11.29
N ASP A 156 6.98 16.00 11.01
CA ASP A 156 6.32 15.83 9.72
C ASP A 156 4.93 16.49 9.69
N VAL A 157 4.39 16.90 10.84
CA VAL A 157 3.01 17.37 10.97
C VAL A 157 3.01 18.82 11.44
N ASP A 158 2.97 19.74 10.47
CA ASP A 158 2.82 21.16 10.74
C ASP A 158 1.34 21.49 10.95
N LEU A 159 0.95 21.61 12.22
CA LEU A 159 -0.42 21.94 12.60
C LEU A 159 -0.73 23.42 12.49
N GLU A 160 0.26 24.31 12.37
CA GLU A 160 0.07 25.75 12.19
C GLU A 160 -0.24 26.09 10.74
N GLN A 161 0.50 25.49 9.81
CA GLN A 161 0.27 25.66 8.38
C GLN A 161 -0.76 24.67 7.81
N GLY A 162 -1.08 23.61 8.57
CA GLY A 162 -1.99 22.57 8.09
C GLY A 162 -1.38 21.71 7.00
N VAL A 163 -0.09 21.39 7.11
CA VAL A 163 0.65 20.65 6.09
C VAL A 163 1.33 19.43 6.70
N ILE A 164 1.15 18.28 6.06
CA ILE A 164 1.85 17.04 6.40
C ILE A 164 2.96 16.79 5.37
N THR A 165 4.18 16.63 5.86
CA THR A 165 5.35 16.29 5.05
C THR A 165 5.55 14.79 5.00
N ILE A 166 5.37 14.19 3.83
CA ILE A 166 5.64 12.75 3.65
C ILE A 166 7.07 12.59 3.18
N ARG A 167 7.95 12.17 4.09
CA ARG A 167 9.34 11.84 3.78
C ARG A 167 9.48 10.43 3.21
N ASN A 168 10.43 10.24 2.31
CA ASN A 168 10.93 8.92 1.90
C ASN A 168 9.81 7.96 1.46
N SER A 169 8.90 8.42 0.59
CA SER A 169 7.95 7.52 -0.07
C SER A 169 8.69 6.54 -1.00
N LYS A 170 7.99 5.54 -1.57
CA LYS A 170 8.63 4.57 -2.49
C LYS A 170 9.39 5.36 -3.57
N PHE A 171 10.69 5.10 -3.73
CA PHE A 171 11.64 5.82 -4.60
C PHE A 171 12.14 7.21 -4.12
N GLY A 172 12.09 7.50 -2.82
CA GLY A 172 12.76 8.68 -2.25
C GLY A 172 12.09 10.02 -2.54
N LYS A 173 10.87 10.01 -3.11
CA LYS A 173 10.11 11.24 -3.36
C LYS A 173 9.43 11.72 -2.08
N SER A 174 9.68 12.96 -1.71
CA SER A 174 8.94 13.66 -0.67
C SER A 174 7.77 14.44 -1.28
N ARG A 175 6.68 14.61 -0.54
CA ARG A 175 5.56 15.45 -0.96
C ARG A 175 4.86 16.10 0.23
N LEU A 176 4.26 17.26 0.00
CA LEU A 176 3.43 17.96 0.96
C LEU A 176 1.96 17.57 0.76
N VAL A 177 1.25 17.36 1.87
CA VAL A 177 -0.17 17.02 1.90
C VAL A 177 -0.88 18.06 2.76
N PRO A 178 -1.52 19.08 2.14
CA PRO A 178 -2.35 20.02 2.88
C PRO A 178 -3.56 19.31 3.49
N VAL A 179 -3.96 19.73 4.68
CA VAL A 179 -5.13 19.23 5.41
C VAL A 179 -6.07 20.38 5.76
N HIS A 180 -7.38 20.12 5.65
CA HIS A 180 -8.41 21.08 6.01
C HIS A 180 -8.43 21.36 7.52
N GLU A 181 -8.95 22.51 7.94
CA GLU A 181 -9.02 22.96 9.34
C GLU A 181 -9.63 21.90 10.27
N THR A 182 -10.72 21.28 9.85
CA THR A 182 -11.37 20.20 10.61
C THR A 182 -10.45 18.99 10.87
N THR A 183 -9.52 18.71 9.95
CA THR A 183 -8.52 17.65 10.12
C THR A 183 -7.40 18.10 11.05
N ARG A 184 -6.97 19.38 10.96
CA ARG A 184 -6.00 19.97 11.89
C ARG A 184 -6.48 19.88 13.33
N VAL A 185 -7.73 20.27 13.60
CA VAL A 185 -8.35 20.16 14.93
C VAL A 185 -8.32 18.72 15.45
N ALA A 186 -8.65 17.73 14.61
CA ALA A 186 -8.61 16.32 15.00
C ALA A 186 -7.18 15.80 15.28
N LEU A 187 -6.19 16.28 14.53
CA LEU A 187 -4.78 15.95 14.75
C LEU A 187 -4.22 16.62 16.00
N GLN A 188 -4.58 17.88 16.25
CA GLN A 188 -4.20 18.64 17.44
C GLN A 188 -4.75 17.98 18.70
N ARG A 189 -6.04 17.64 18.71
CA ARG A 189 -6.66 16.91 19.83
C ARG A 189 -5.96 15.57 20.11
N TYR A 190 -5.59 14.84 19.05
CA TYR A 190 -4.84 13.61 19.21
C TYR A 190 -3.44 13.86 19.79
N ARG A 191 -2.74 14.91 19.33
CA ARG A 191 -1.41 15.29 19.81
C ARG A 191 -1.43 15.63 21.31
N GLU A 192 -2.42 16.39 21.77
CA GLU A 192 -2.57 16.73 23.19
C GLU A 192 -2.77 15.48 24.06
N GLU A 193 -3.69 14.61 23.68
CA GLU A 193 -3.98 13.36 24.42
C GLU A 193 -2.78 12.39 24.37
N ARG A 194 -2.03 12.40 23.27
CA ARG A 194 -0.78 11.64 23.11
C ARG A 194 0.30 12.16 24.07
N ASP A 195 0.50 13.47 24.12
CA ASP A 195 1.56 14.07 24.92
C ASP A 195 1.27 13.92 26.42
N ALA A 196 0.00 14.06 26.81
CA ALA A 196 -0.48 13.72 28.15
C ALA A 196 -0.24 12.23 28.49
N PHE A 197 -0.56 11.31 27.56
CA PHE A 197 -0.34 9.87 27.74
C PHE A 197 1.15 9.51 27.91
N LEU A 198 2.05 10.22 27.23
CA LEU A 198 3.49 9.97 27.32
C LEU A 198 4.14 10.51 28.59
N ALA A 199 3.51 11.45 29.28
CA ALA A 199 4.00 12.03 30.54
C ALA A 199 5.48 12.43 30.48
N GLY A 200 5.87 13.16 29.43
CA GLY A 200 7.24 13.66 29.23
C GLY A 200 8.21 12.70 28.53
N LYS A 201 7.79 11.47 28.17
CA LYS A 201 8.64 10.54 27.42
C LYS A 201 8.88 11.04 25.99
N ALA A 202 10.16 11.15 25.61
CA ALA A 202 10.57 11.55 24.26
C ALA A 202 10.30 10.43 23.24
N VAL A 203 9.20 10.56 22.49
CA VAL A 203 8.85 9.67 21.37
C VAL A 203 8.66 10.51 20.12
N LYS A 204 9.38 10.21 19.03
CA LYS A 204 9.29 10.96 17.77
C LYS A 204 8.03 10.66 16.96
N ALA A 205 7.55 9.42 17.03
CA ALA A 205 6.42 8.96 16.22
C ALA A 205 5.13 9.74 16.53
N PHE A 206 4.49 10.33 15.52
CA PHE A 206 3.23 11.06 15.71
C PHE A 206 2.16 10.10 16.24
N PHE A 207 1.85 9.02 15.53
CA PHE A 207 0.89 8.02 15.98
C PHE A 207 1.52 6.91 16.83
N ILE A 208 1.12 6.82 18.10
CA ILE A 208 1.57 5.81 19.07
C ILE A 208 0.43 4.89 19.53
N SER A 209 0.83 3.68 19.94
CA SER A 209 -0.01 2.68 20.58
C SER A 209 -0.12 2.92 22.09
N THR A 210 -0.97 2.15 22.76
CA THR A 210 -1.09 2.13 24.23
C THR A 210 0.17 1.66 24.96
N HIS A 211 1.22 1.25 24.24
CA HIS A 211 2.53 0.95 24.81
C HIS A 211 3.54 2.09 24.63
N GLY A 212 3.10 3.27 24.14
CA GLY A 212 3.98 4.41 23.89
C GLY A 212 4.89 4.25 22.66
N ARG A 213 4.70 3.19 21.85
CA ARG A 213 5.47 2.92 20.63
C ARG A 213 4.65 3.20 19.39
N ARG A 214 5.30 3.50 18.26
CA ARG A 214 4.65 3.70 16.95
C ARG A 214 3.59 2.63 16.68
N VAL A 215 2.40 3.05 16.21
CA VAL A 215 1.30 2.12 15.90
C VAL A 215 1.73 1.10 14.84
N GLY A 216 1.53 -0.18 15.15
CA GLY A 216 1.82 -1.28 14.24
C GLY A 216 0.73 -1.46 13.18
N HIS A 217 1.13 -1.61 11.92
CA HIS A 217 0.21 -1.82 10.79
C HIS A 217 -0.73 -3.02 11.00
N THR A 218 -0.20 -4.16 11.44
CA THR A 218 -0.98 -5.39 11.65
C THR A 218 -2.05 -5.21 12.74
N ALA A 219 -1.73 -4.49 13.81
CA ALA A 219 -2.68 -4.22 14.89
C ALA A 219 -3.81 -3.30 14.42
N LEU A 220 -3.46 -2.24 13.67
CA LEU A 220 -4.42 -1.33 13.07
C LEU A 220 -5.35 -2.05 12.08
N ASP A 221 -4.80 -2.86 11.17
CA ASP A 221 -5.60 -3.63 10.20
C ASP A 221 -6.54 -4.62 10.89
N ARG A 222 -6.07 -5.32 11.93
CA ARG A 222 -6.92 -6.20 12.74
C ARG A 222 -8.03 -5.43 13.44
N ALA A 223 -7.75 -4.23 13.95
CA ALA A 223 -8.75 -3.38 14.55
C ALA A 223 -9.80 -2.90 13.55
N PHE A 224 -9.38 -2.51 12.34
CA PHE A 224 -10.29 -2.13 11.26
C PHE A 224 -11.20 -3.29 10.84
N ARG A 225 -10.66 -4.50 10.63
CA ARG A 225 -11.49 -5.67 10.29
C ARG A 225 -12.52 -6.01 11.37
N ARG A 226 -12.14 -5.90 12.65
CA ARG A 226 -13.08 -6.09 13.77
C ARG A 226 -14.16 -5.02 13.77
N LEU A 227 -13.80 -3.78 13.45
CA LEU A 227 -14.74 -2.67 13.33
C LEU A 227 -15.72 -2.88 12.18
N THR A 228 -15.24 -3.20 10.98
CA THR A 228 -16.12 -3.43 9.83
C THR A 228 -17.07 -4.60 10.06
N ARG A 229 -16.65 -5.66 10.75
CA ARG A 229 -17.55 -6.77 11.13
C ARG A 229 -18.66 -6.32 12.06
N ARG A 230 -18.32 -5.55 13.09
CA ARG A 230 -19.30 -5.03 14.05
C ARG A 230 -20.29 -4.05 13.44
N LEU A 231 -19.88 -3.33 12.41
CA LEU A 231 -20.74 -2.40 11.68
C LEU A 231 -21.58 -3.08 10.58
N GLY A 232 -21.48 -4.41 10.42
CA GLY A 232 -22.17 -5.14 9.36
C GLY A 232 -21.61 -4.90 7.95
N LEU A 233 -20.44 -4.28 7.83
CA LEU A 233 -19.77 -4.02 6.54
C LEU A 233 -18.89 -5.19 6.08
N ARG A 234 -18.78 -6.22 6.90
CA ARG A 234 -18.01 -7.43 6.62
C ARG A 234 -18.68 -8.59 7.34
N ASP A 235 -19.00 -9.65 6.61
CA ASP A 235 -19.59 -10.84 7.24
C ASP A 235 -18.66 -11.46 8.27
N VAL A 236 -19.25 -12.12 9.27
CA VAL A 236 -18.54 -12.71 10.41
C VAL A 236 -17.52 -13.75 9.94
N ALA A 237 -17.89 -14.58 8.96
CA ALA A 237 -17.06 -15.64 8.39
C ALA A 237 -16.22 -15.18 7.17
N ALA A 238 -16.42 -13.97 6.66
CA ALA A 238 -15.75 -13.54 5.44
C ALA A 238 -14.25 -13.30 5.65
N SER A 239 -13.45 -13.99 4.82
CA SER A 239 -12.01 -13.76 4.67
C SER A 239 -11.72 -12.49 3.86
N SER A 240 -12.63 -12.10 2.97
CA SER A 240 -12.64 -10.87 2.18
C SER A 240 -13.55 -9.80 2.79
N GLY A 241 -13.49 -8.58 2.25
CA GLY A 241 -14.29 -7.43 2.71
C GLY A 241 -13.46 -6.13 2.77
N PRO A 242 -14.07 -5.03 3.25
CA PRO A 242 -13.46 -3.70 3.20
C PRO A 242 -12.14 -3.62 3.96
N ARG A 243 -11.15 -2.96 3.37
CA ARG A 243 -9.76 -2.88 3.86
C ARG A 243 -9.42 -1.43 4.21
N LEU A 244 -8.38 -1.25 5.03
CA LEU A 244 -7.86 0.09 5.34
C LEU A 244 -7.45 0.87 4.09
N HIS A 245 -6.89 0.18 3.08
CA HIS A 245 -6.49 0.85 1.85
C HIS A 245 -7.69 1.35 1.04
N ASP A 246 -8.88 0.77 1.26
CA ASP A 246 -10.09 1.14 0.55
C ASP A 246 -10.56 2.54 0.96
N LEU A 247 -10.20 3.04 2.16
CA LEU A 247 -10.39 4.45 2.56
C LEU A 247 -9.70 5.42 1.60
N ARG A 248 -8.50 5.09 1.14
CA ARG A 248 -7.79 5.87 0.12
C ARG A 248 -8.47 5.75 -1.24
N HIS A 249 -8.95 4.56 -1.59
CA HIS A 249 -9.68 4.38 -2.84
C HIS A 249 -10.96 5.24 -2.86
N THR A 250 -11.70 5.28 -1.76
CA THR A 250 -12.86 6.17 -1.58
C THR A 250 -12.49 7.64 -1.80
N MET A 251 -11.43 8.14 -1.16
CA MET A 251 -11.00 9.53 -1.34
C MET A 251 -10.72 9.84 -2.81
N ALA A 252 -9.92 9.00 -3.47
CA ALA A 252 -9.54 9.21 -4.87
C ALA A 252 -10.75 9.19 -5.81
N VAL A 253 -11.70 8.27 -5.59
CA VAL A 253 -12.96 8.21 -6.36
C VAL A 253 -13.80 9.46 -6.13
N GLU A 254 -13.94 9.91 -4.89
CA GLU A 254 -14.71 11.12 -4.54
C GLU A 254 -14.14 12.38 -5.19
N VAL A 255 -12.81 12.52 -5.22
CA VAL A 255 -12.16 13.64 -5.93
C VAL A 255 -12.49 13.61 -7.43
N LEU A 256 -12.49 12.43 -8.05
CA LEU A 256 -12.84 12.28 -9.46
C LEU A 256 -14.31 12.60 -9.70
N ARG A 257 -15.23 12.08 -8.88
CA ARG A 257 -16.68 12.38 -8.95
C ARG A 257 -16.94 13.87 -8.89
N ARG A 258 -16.28 14.58 -7.96
CA ARG A 258 -16.38 16.04 -7.86
C ARG A 258 -15.85 16.75 -9.10
N CYS A 259 -14.80 16.24 -9.75
CA CYS A 259 -14.34 16.82 -11.01
C CYS A 259 -15.41 16.66 -12.10
N TYR A 260 -16.02 15.48 -12.22
CA TYR A 260 -17.11 15.24 -13.17
C TYR A 260 -18.32 16.14 -12.91
N SER A 261 -18.80 16.23 -11.65
CA SER A 261 -19.98 17.01 -11.30
C SER A 261 -19.79 18.53 -11.40
N THR A 262 -18.57 19.02 -11.26
CA THR A 262 -18.23 20.46 -11.39
C THR A 262 -17.84 20.86 -12.82
N GLY A 263 -17.92 19.94 -13.79
CA GLY A 263 -17.56 20.20 -15.19
C GLY A 263 -16.05 20.32 -15.46
N THR A 264 -15.21 20.24 -14.42
CA THR A 264 -13.74 20.29 -14.57
C THR A 264 -13.24 19.06 -15.33
N ASP A 265 -12.34 19.26 -16.29
CA ASP A 265 -11.76 18.16 -17.07
C ASP A 265 -11.01 17.14 -16.17
N PRO A 266 -11.55 15.92 -15.99
CA PRO A 266 -10.96 14.92 -15.10
C PRO A 266 -9.59 14.47 -15.60
N GLU A 267 -9.37 14.40 -16.91
CA GLU A 267 -8.10 13.97 -17.49
C GLU A 267 -6.96 14.93 -17.14
N ARG A 268 -7.26 16.24 -17.10
CA ARG A 268 -6.31 17.27 -16.66
C ARG A 268 -6.01 17.21 -15.16
N ARG A 269 -6.92 16.65 -14.36
CA ARG A 269 -6.74 16.49 -12.91
C ARG A 269 -6.02 15.20 -12.52
N LEU A 270 -6.02 14.17 -13.37
CA LEU A 270 -5.36 12.89 -13.09
C LEU A 270 -3.86 13.01 -12.76
N PRO A 271 -3.04 13.81 -13.47
CA PRO A 271 -1.63 13.98 -13.12
C PRO A 271 -1.44 14.64 -11.74
N ALA A 272 -2.27 15.64 -11.41
CA ALA A 272 -2.24 16.30 -10.11
C ALA A 272 -2.65 15.33 -8.99
N LEU A 273 -3.74 14.58 -9.18
CA LEU A 273 -4.18 13.55 -8.23
C LEU A 273 -3.14 12.44 -8.08
N SER A 274 -2.53 11.99 -9.18
CA SER A 274 -1.44 11.01 -9.19
C SER A 274 -0.25 11.47 -8.34
N THR A 275 0.14 12.74 -8.49
CA THR A 275 1.23 13.37 -7.74
C THR A 275 0.87 13.49 -6.25
N TYR A 276 -0.34 13.97 -5.95
CA TYR A 276 -0.86 14.10 -4.58
C TYR A 276 -0.93 12.75 -3.86
N LEU A 277 -1.37 11.70 -4.57
CA LEU A 277 -1.41 10.33 -4.08
C LEU A 277 -0.02 9.69 -4.00
N GLY A 278 1.01 10.27 -4.62
CA GLY A 278 2.34 9.69 -4.71
C GLY A 278 2.36 8.39 -5.52
N HIS A 279 1.67 8.38 -6.66
CA HIS A 279 1.72 7.29 -7.63
C HIS A 279 2.97 7.42 -8.51
N THR A 280 3.63 6.28 -8.74
CA THR A 280 4.86 6.21 -9.53
C THR A 280 4.58 6.03 -11.02
N GLN A 281 3.36 5.62 -11.34
CA GLN A 281 2.85 5.44 -12.69
C GLN A 281 1.41 5.96 -12.73
N LEU A 282 1.08 6.72 -13.77
CA LEU A 282 -0.25 7.29 -13.95
C LEU A 282 -1.34 6.22 -14.10
N THR A 283 -0.98 5.03 -14.60
CA THR A 283 -1.85 3.85 -14.72
C THR A 283 -2.49 3.45 -13.39
N HIS A 284 -1.83 3.68 -12.25
CA HIS A 284 -2.42 3.43 -10.93
C HIS A 284 -3.58 4.39 -10.60
N THR A 285 -3.60 5.58 -11.19
CA THR A 285 -4.68 6.57 -11.04
C THR A 285 -5.80 6.30 -12.05
N TYR A 286 -5.47 5.94 -13.30
CA TYR A 286 -6.47 5.50 -14.29
C TYR A 286 -7.30 4.31 -13.83
N TRP A 287 -6.73 3.46 -12.97
CA TRP A 287 -7.43 2.35 -12.34
C TRP A 287 -8.75 2.78 -11.67
N TYR A 288 -8.83 3.99 -11.10
CA TYR A 288 -10.06 4.49 -10.46
C TYR A 288 -11.21 4.73 -11.43
N LEU A 289 -10.91 5.13 -12.67
CA LEU A 289 -11.93 5.41 -13.69
C LEU A 289 -12.53 4.11 -14.23
N HIS A 290 -11.69 3.12 -14.52
CA HIS A 290 -12.12 1.88 -15.18
C HIS A 290 -12.85 0.89 -14.26
N GLN A 291 -12.76 1.06 -12.93
CA GLN A 291 -13.24 0.06 -11.97
C GLN A 291 -14.41 0.56 -11.11
N ASN A 292 -14.94 1.76 -11.39
CA ASN A 292 -16.10 2.30 -10.72
C ASN A 292 -17.21 2.56 -11.77
N PRO A 293 -18.28 1.73 -11.81
CA PRO A 293 -19.36 1.86 -12.78
C PRO A 293 -20.05 3.23 -12.77
N GLU A 294 -20.18 3.86 -11.59
CA GLU A 294 -20.78 5.18 -11.48
C GLU A 294 -19.89 6.27 -12.13
N LEU A 295 -18.57 6.21 -11.93
CA LEU A 295 -17.63 7.10 -12.64
C LEU A 295 -17.63 6.85 -14.15
N MET A 296 -17.79 5.59 -14.57
CA MET A 296 -17.90 5.27 -16.00
C MET A 296 -19.18 5.86 -16.60
N ALA A 297 -20.30 5.80 -15.88
CA ALA A 297 -21.55 6.41 -16.29
C ALA A 297 -21.43 7.94 -16.41
N GLU A 298 -20.81 8.61 -15.43
CA GLU A 298 -20.51 10.05 -15.49
C GLU A 298 -19.60 10.42 -16.69
N ALA A 299 -18.61 9.57 -16.99
CA ALA A 299 -17.73 9.77 -18.14
C ALA A 299 -18.47 9.61 -19.48
N VAL A 300 -19.37 8.63 -19.60
CA VAL A 300 -20.21 8.42 -20.79
C VAL A 300 -21.18 9.58 -20.98
N ALA A 301 -21.85 10.03 -19.92
CA ALA A 301 -22.78 11.16 -19.98
C ALA A 301 -22.09 12.45 -20.48
N ARG A 302 -20.86 12.71 -20.02
CA ARG A 302 -20.05 13.84 -20.51
C ARG A 302 -19.69 13.71 -21.99
N LEU A 303 -19.36 12.51 -22.47
CA LEU A 303 -19.08 12.26 -23.89
C LEU A 303 -20.31 12.51 -24.76
N GLN A 304 -21.48 12.05 -24.32
CA GLN A 304 -22.76 12.27 -25.00
C GLN A 304 -23.07 13.77 -25.12
N HIS A 305 -22.96 14.53 -24.03
CA HIS A 305 -23.15 15.99 -24.07
C HIS A 305 -22.17 16.73 -24.99
N ARG A 306 -20.91 16.29 -25.07
CA ARG A 306 -19.95 16.88 -26.01
C ARG A 306 -20.32 16.60 -27.46
N TRP A 307 -20.84 15.41 -27.74
CA TRP A 307 -21.28 15.03 -29.08
C TRP A 307 -22.52 15.82 -29.51
N GLU A 308 -23.49 15.96 -28.61
CA GLU A 308 -24.70 16.77 -28.81
C GLU A 308 -24.39 18.25 -29.00
N ALA A 309 -23.39 18.81 -28.30
CA ALA A 309 -22.99 20.20 -28.44
C ALA A 309 -22.16 20.50 -29.70
N LEU A 310 -21.66 19.47 -30.38
CA LEU A 310 -20.89 19.57 -31.64
C LEU A 310 -21.73 19.24 -32.88
N SER A 311 -22.99 18.82 -32.70
CA SER A 311 -23.97 18.52 -33.75
C SER A 311 -24.96 19.67 -33.90
#